data_AF-A0A0F9VQV1-F1
#
_entry.id   AF-A0A0F9VQV1-F1
#
_cell.length_a   1.000
_cell.length_b   1.000
_cell.length_c   1.000
_cell.angle_alpha   90.00
_cell.angle_beta   90.00
_cell.angle_gamma   90.00
#
_symmetry.space_group_name_H-M   'P 1'
#
loop_
_entity.id
_entity.type
_entity.pdbx_description
1 polymer ?
#
loop_
_entity_poly.entity_id
_entity_poly.type
_entity_poly.pdbx_seq_one_letter_code
_entity_poly.pdbx_strand_id
1 'polypeptide(L)'
;MNLMKIGDKMKTVVIDDVQYVEAVKLGGLVLVRTYSAGVHFGTLESREGKEVVLKNARRLWSWQGACSLSQVAMDGVDLVNSKISVPVPHIELTEAIEIIPMSKAAGQAMMGAVAWKN
;
A
#
# COMPACT_ATOMS: atom_id res chain seq x y z
N MET A 1 -5.05 3.65 -15.95
CA MET A 1 -6.20 3.33 -15.08
C MET A 1 -6.24 4.39 -14.02
N ASN A 2 -7.22 5.30 -14.07
CA ASN A 2 -7.28 6.43 -13.15
C ASN A 2 -7.64 5.93 -11.75
N LEU A 3 -6.77 6.22 -10.79
CA LEU A 3 -7.03 5.98 -9.37
C LEU A 3 -7.71 7.23 -8.81
N MET A 4 -8.79 7.01 -8.07
CA MET A 4 -9.56 8.07 -7.42
C MET A 4 -8.73 8.65 -6.27
N LYS A 5 -8.61 9.99 -6.19
CA LYS A 5 -7.86 10.69 -5.14
C LYS A 5 -8.78 11.01 -3.97
N ILE A 6 -8.19 11.21 -2.78
CA ILE A 6 -8.91 11.69 -1.60
C ILE A 6 -9.51 13.07 -1.94
N GLY A 7 -10.85 13.14 -1.99
CA GLY A 7 -11.60 14.36 -2.34
C GLY A 7 -12.35 14.33 -3.68
N ASP A 8 -12.15 13.30 -4.51
CA ASP A 8 -12.92 13.15 -5.75
C ASP A 8 -14.39 12.83 -5.45
N LYS A 9 -15.31 13.44 -6.21
CA LYS A 9 -16.74 13.12 -6.12
C LYS A 9 -17.01 11.72 -6.67
N MET A 10 -17.63 10.87 -5.85
CA MET A 10 -18.07 9.53 -6.22
C MET A 10 -19.10 9.58 -7.34
N LYS A 11 -18.91 8.78 -8.40
CA LYS A 11 -19.97 8.56 -9.38
C LYS A 11 -21.07 7.74 -8.74
N THR A 12 -22.31 8.11 -8.97
CA THR A 12 -23.50 7.43 -8.46
C THR A 12 -24.40 6.99 -9.60
N VAL A 13 -25.10 5.87 -9.41
CA VAL A 13 -26.17 5.39 -10.29
C VAL A 13 -27.37 5.00 -9.44
N VAL A 14 -28.58 5.27 -9.92
CA VAL A 14 -29.83 4.85 -9.26
C VAL A 14 -30.44 3.74 -10.10
N ILE A 15 -30.77 2.61 -9.46
CA ILE A 15 -31.46 1.47 -10.07
C ILE A 15 -32.56 1.06 -9.09
N ASP A 16 -33.81 0.99 -9.57
CA ASP A 16 -34.99 0.63 -8.76
C ASP A 16 -35.11 1.40 -7.43
N ASP A 17 -34.94 2.72 -7.49
CA ASP A 17 -34.95 3.65 -6.33
C ASP A 17 -33.86 3.40 -5.28
N VAL A 18 -32.88 2.53 -5.57
CA VAL A 18 -31.70 2.31 -4.75
C VAL A 18 -30.52 3.08 -5.33
N GLN A 19 -29.88 3.91 -4.50
CA GLN A 19 -28.68 4.65 -4.87
C GLN A 19 -27.43 3.79 -4.66
N TYR A 20 -26.73 3.52 -5.75
CA TYR A 20 -25.44 2.85 -5.77
C TYR A 20 -24.33 3.88 -6.01
N VAL A 21 -23.19 3.66 -5.34
CA VAL A 21 -21.96 4.41 -5.59
C VAL A 21 -20.99 3.52 -6.38
N GLU A 22 -20.25 4.12 -7.31
CA GLU A 22 -19.12 3.44 -7.94
C GLU A 22 -18.20 2.90 -6.84
N ALA A 23 -17.90 1.60 -6.89
CA ALA A 23 -17.03 0.99 -5.91
C ALA A 23 -15.67 1.70 -5.95
N VAL A 24 -15.29 2.35 -4.84
CA VAL A 24 -13.95 2.90 -4.71
C VAL A 24 -12.99 1.74 -4.83
N LYS A 25 -12.19 1.73 -5.91
CA LYS A 25 -11.09 0.79 -6.03
C LYS A 25 -9.97 1.25 -5.09
N LEU A 26 -10.13 0.95 -3.81
CA LEU A 26 -9.12 1.12 -2.76
C LEU A 26 -7.86 0.32 -3.06
N GLY A 27 -7.93 -0.68 -3.95
CA GLY A 27 -6.91 -1.68 -4.27
C GLY A 27 -5.69 -1.18 -5.05
N GLY A 28 -5.15 -0.01 -4.68
CA GLY A 28 -3.77 0.35 -5.03
C GLY A 28 -2.78 -0.39 -4.14
N LEU A 29 -1.56 -0.58 -4.65
CA LEU A 29 -0.41 -0.89 -3.80
C LEU A 29 -0.15 0.32 -2.92
N VAL A 30 -0.13 0.12 -1.60
CA VAL A 30 0.15 1.16 -0.61
C VAL A 30 1.34 0.77 0.23
N LEU A 31 2.04 1.76 0.76
CA LEU A 31 3.03 1.64 1.82
C LEU A 31 2.41 2.16 3.12
N VAL A 32 2.50 1.37 4.18
CA VAL A 32 1.93 1.65 5.49
C VAL A 32 3.06 1.75 6.51
N ARG A 33 3.17 2.90 7.19
CA ARG A 33 3.96 3.02 8.40
C ARG A 33 3.08 2.73 9.60
N THR A 34 3.53 1.79 10.41
CA THR A 34 2.96 1.56 11.74
C THR A 34 3.79 2.27 12.81
N TYR A 35 3.20 2.53 13.98
CA TYR A 35 3.93 3.16 15.09
C TYR A 35 5.14 2.31 15.54
N SER A 36 4.95 1.00 15.72
CA SER A 36 5.98 0.09 16.29
C SER A 36 6.27 -1.16 15.47
N ALA A 37 5.41 -1.56 14.53
CA ALA A 37 5.56 -2.80 13.74
C ALA A 37 6.33 -2.61 12.42
N GLY A 38 6.95 -1.44 12.22
CA GLY A 38 7.74 -1.11 11.03
C GLY A 38 6.92 -0.65 9.82
N VAL A 39 7.49 -0.87 8.63
CA VAL A 39 6.92 -0.43 7.33
C VAL A 39 6.51 -1.64 6.52
N HIS A 40 5.28 -1.60 5.99
CA HIS A 40 4.70 -2.68 5.20
C HIS A 40 4.21 -2.09 3.88
N PHE A 41 4.11 -2.92 2.85
CA PHE A 41 3.47 -2.53 1.61
C PHE A 41 2.75 -3.70 0.98
N GLY A 42 1.67 -3.42 0.27
CA GLY A 42 0.79 -4.46 -0.28
C GLY A 42 -0.46 -3.84 -0.90
N THR A 43 -1.35 -4.67 -1.42
CA THR A 43 -2.64 -4.22 -1.94
C THR A 43 -3.56 -3.89 -0.77
N LEU A 44 -4.05 -2.65 -0.69
CA LEU A 44 -5.01 -2.26 0.35
C LEU A 44 -6.33 -3.01 0.17
N GLU A 45 -6.74 -3.76 1.19
CA GLU A 45 -8.05 -4.43 1.25
C GLU A 45 -9.05 -3.55 2.01
N SER A 46 -8.71 -3.17 3.23
CA SER A 46 -9.60 -2.38 4.07
C SER A 46 -8.82 -1.51 5.06
N ARG A 47 -9.52 -0.51 5.59
CA ARG A 47 -9.08 0.29 6.72
C ARG A 47 -10.27 0.62 7.59
N GLU A 48 -10.11 0.44 8.89
CA GLU A 48 -11.02 0.93 9.93
C GLU A 48 -10.15 1.65 10.95
N GLY A 49 -10.36 2.94 11.21
CA GLY A 49 -9.50 3.68 12.14
C GLY A 49 -7.99 3.59 11.83
N LYS A 50 -7.25 2.88 12.68
CA LYS A 50 -5.80 2.63 12.55
C LYS A 50 -5.48 1.18 12.16
N GLU A 51 -6.50 0.36 12.00
CA GLU A 51 -6.45 -1.01 11.54
C GLU A 51 -6.45 -1.00 10.00
N VAL A 52 -5.46 -1.66 9.39
CA VAL A 52 -5.29 -1.75 7.95
C VAL A 52 -5.04 -3.19 7.56
N VAL A 53 -5.81 -3.68 6.59
CA VAL A 53 -5.60 -5.00 6.00
C VAL A 53 -4.94 -4.85 4.64
N LEU A 54 -3.81 -5.54 4.46
CA LEU A 54 -3.10 -5.63 3.18
C LEU A 54 -3.11 -7.07 2.65
N LYS A 55 -3.38 -7.22 1.35
CA LYS A 55 -3.15 -8.46 0.59
C LYS A 55 -1.81 -8.43 -0.11
N ASN A 56 -1.24 -9.61 -0.34
CA ASN A 56 0.06 -9.78 -1.00
C ASN A 56 1.11 -8.83 -0.40
N ALA A 57 1.17 -8.79 0.92
CA ALA A 57 1.94 -7.79 1.64
C ALA A 57 3.39 -8.23 1.83
N ARG A 58 4.28 -7.26 1.93
CA ARG A 58 5.70 -7.45 2.24
C ARG A 58 6.10 -6.40 3.29
N ARG A 59 7.09 -6.72 4.10
CA ARG A 59 7.69 -5.79 5.06
C ARG A 59 8.98 -5.21 4.48
N LEU A 60 9.13 -3.90 4.60
CA LEU A 60 10.38 -3.20 4.34
C LEU A 60 11.12 -3.09 5.67
N TRP A 61 12.12 -3.95 5.87
CA TRP A 61 12.93 -3.93 7.09
C TRP A 61 13.83 -2.69 7.06
N SER A 62 14.68 -2.58 6.03
CA SER A 62 15.59 -1.44 5.80
C SER A 62 15.54 -1.07 4.34
N TRP A 63 15.83 0.20 4.05
CA TRP A 63 15.97 0.68 2.69
C TRP A 63 17.19 1.57 2.50
N GLN A 64 17.62 1.67 1.25
CA GLN A 64 18.58 2.65 0.76
C GLN A 64 18.07 3.29 -0.54
N GLY A 65 18.66 4.42 -0.94
CA GLY A 65 18.29 5.12 -2.17
C GLY A 65 17.03 5.99 -2.10
N ALA A 66 16.43 6.16 -0.91
CA ALA A 66 15.29 7.05 -0.70
C ALA A 66 15.41 7.78 0.65
N CYS A 67 15.14 9.09 0.67
CA CYS A 67 15.30 9.93 1.87
C CYS A 67 14.12 9.87 2.83
N SER A 68 12.95 9.41 2.38
CA SER A 68 11.70 9.38 3.13
C SER A 68 10.77 8.30 2.60
N LEU A 69 9.74 7.95 3.37
CA LEU A 69 8.71 6.99 2.92
C LEU A 69 7.90 7.51 1.73
N SER A 70 7.73 8.84 1.61
CA SER A 70 7.16 9.46 0.42
C SER A 70 8.00 9.14 -0.82
N GLN A 71 9.33 9.25 -0.72
CA GLN A 71 10.20 8.90 -1.84
C GLN A 71 10.21 7.39 -2.11
N VAL A 72 10.18 6.55 -1.06
CA VAL A 72 10.03 5.09 -1.23
C VAL A 72 8.75 4.76 -2.01
N ALA A 73 7.62 5.40 -1.69
CA ALA A 73 6.36 5.15 -2.36
C ALA A 73 6.35 5.61 -3.83
N MET A 74 7.05 6.71 -4.14
CA MET A 74 7.06 7.29 -5.49
C MET A 74 8.13 6.70 -6.40
N ASP A 75 9.37 6.60 -5.91
CA ASP A 75 10.56 6.25 -6.71
C ASP A 75 11.03 4.82 -6.45
N GLY A 76 10.66 4.23 -5.30
CA GLY A 76 11.13 2.92 -4.87
C GLY A 76 12.40 3.01 -4.02
N VAL A 77 13.17 1.92 -4.01
CA VAL A 77 14.40 1.78 -3.22
C VAL A 77 15.48 1.11 -4.05
N ASP A 78 16.73 1.19 -3.59
CA ASP A 78 17.80 0.32 -4.07
C ASP A 78 17.49 -1.13 -3.66
N LEU A 79 17.07 -1.95 -4.62
CA LEU A 79 16.67 -3.34 -4.37
C LEU A 79 17.81 -4.27 -3.96
N VAL A 80 19.06 -3.90 -4.24
CA VAL A 80 20.24 -4.71 -3.90
C VAL A 80 20.62 -4.49 -2.44
N ASN A 81 20.54 -3.24 -1.99
CA ASN A 81 21.00 -2.81 -0.68
C ASN A 81 19.89 -2.67 0.37
N SER A 82 18.63 -2.89 -0.02
CA SER A 82 17.45 -2.87 0.85
C SER A 82 17.03 -4.28 1.28
N LYS A 83 16.30 -4.39 2.39
CA LYS A 83 15.83 -5.67 2.93
C LYS A 83 14.30 -5.73 2.88
N ILE A 84 13.79 -6.52 1.94
CA ILE A 84 12.35 -6.73 1.75
C ILE A 84 12.01 -8.17 2.08
N SER A 85 11.04 -8.38 2.97
CA SER A 85 10.66 -9.73 3.43
C SER A 85 10.06 -10.59 2.32
N VAL A 86 9.86 -11.87 2.62
CA VAL A 86 8.96 -12.74 1.86
C VAL A 86 7.53 -12.14 1.80
N PRO A 87 6.76 -12.42 0.75
CA PRO A 87 5.35 -12.04 0.68
C PRO A 87 4.51 -12.87 1.64
N VAL A 88 3.48 -12.23 2.21
CA VAL A 88 2.39 -12.88 2.93
C VAL A 88 1.08 -12.60 2.21
N PRO A 89 0.18 -13.58 2.08
CA PRO A 89 -1.07 -13.40 1.33
C PRO A 89 -1.98 -12.35 1.98
N HIS A 90 -1.90 -12.21 3.30
CA HIS A 90 -2.73 -11.33 4.11
C HIS A 90 -1.95 -10.88 5.35
N ILE A 91 -2.12 -9.62 5.75
CA ILE A 91 -1.67 -9.11 7.05
C ILE A 91 -2.65 -8.04 7.56
N GLU A 92 -2.94 -8.11 8.85
CA GLU A 92 -3.64 -7.06 9.57
C GLU A 92 -2.61 -6.23 10.36
N LEU A 93 -2.63 -4.93 10.16
CA LEU A 93 -1.74 -3.97 10.80
C LEU A 93 -2.57 -3.10 11.74
N THR A 94 -2.17 -3.02 12.99
CA THR A 94 -2.70 -2.04 13.94
C THR A 94 -1.75 -0.85 14.04
N GLU A 95 -2.27 0.27 14.55
CA GLU A 95 -1.49 1.50 14.71
C GLU A 95 -0.84 2.00 13.41
N ALA A 96 -1.57 1.93 12.29
CA ALA A 96 -1.18 2.58 11.04
C ALA A 96 -1.26 4.11 11.20
N ILE A 97 -0.12 4.78 11.10
CA ILE A 97 0.02 6.23 11.28
C ILE A 97 0.29 6.97 9.96
N GLU A 98 0.68 6.25 8.92
CA GLU A 98 0.87 6.79 7.57
C GLU A 98 0.50 5.71 6.54
N ILE A 99 -0.26 6.08 5.51
CA ILE A 99 -0.61 5.19 4.38
C ILE A 99 -0.40 6.00 3.10
N ILE A 100 0.57 5.58 2.28
CA ILE A 100 0.97 6.28 1.06
C ILE A 100 0.67 5.38 -0.14
N PRO A 101 -0.16 5.81 -1.11
CA PRO A 101 -0.29 5.14 -2.39
C PRO A 101 1.07 5.08 -3.10
N MET A 102 1.44 3.91 -3.60
CA MET A 102 2.69 3.74 -4.34
C MET A 102 2.49 4.06 -5.82
N SER A 103 3.54 4.59 -6.44
CA SER A 103 3.60 4.65 -7.90
C SER A 103 3.60 3.23 -8.48
N LYS A 104 3.08 3.09 -9.70
CA LYS A 104 3.07 1.79 -10.39
C LYS A 104 4.47 1.21 -10.53
N ALA A 105 5.46 2.05 -10.87
CA ALA A 105 6.84 1.64 -11.06
C ALA A 105 7.47 1.14 -9.75
N ALA A 106 7.39 1.93 -8.68
CA ALA A 106 7.92 1.57 -7.37
C ALA A 106 7.26 0.29 -6.83
N GLY A 107 5.92 0.22 -6.87
CA GLY A 107 5.15 -0.93 -6.41
C GLY A 107 5.53 -2.21 -7.16
N GLN A 108 5.61 -2.18 -8.50
CA GLN A 108 5.98 -3.35 -9.29
C GLN A 108 7.41 -3.83 -9.00
N ALA A 109 8.38 -2.91 -8.94
CA ALA A 109 9.77 -3.24 -8.68
C ALA A 109 9.96 -3.84 -7.28
N MET A 110 9.41 -3.20 -6.25
CA MET A 110 9.53 -3.67 -4.87
C MET A 110 8.78 -4.98 -4.61
N MET A 111 7.62 -5.18 -5.24
CA MET A 111 6.89 -6.45 -5.16
C MET A 111 7.66 -7.60 -5.82
N GLY A 112 8.42 -7.33 -6.87
CA GLY A 112 9.29 -8.31 -7.54
C GLY A 112 10.65 -8.53 -6.88
N ALA A 113 10.99 -7.79 -5.82
CA ALA A 113 12.29 -7.87 -5.17
C ALA A 113 12.57 -9.28 -4.61
N VAL A 114 13.82 -9.73 -4.70
CA VAL A 114 14.24 -10.99 -4.06
C VAL A 114 13.96 -10.89 -2.56
N ALA A 115 13.33 -11.92 -2.00
CA ALA A 115 13.03 -11.95 -0.58
C ALA A 115 14.33 -12.07 0.22
N TRP A 116 14.55 -11.12 1.13
CA TRP A 116 15.63 -11.19 2.10
C TRP A 116 15.33 -12.31 3.10
N LYS A 117 16.31 -13.20 3.27
CA LYS A 117 16.31 -14.31 4.23
C LYS A 117 17.62 -14.21 5.01
N ASN A 118 17.53 -14.23 6.34
CA ASN A 118 18.69 -14.23 7.24
C ASN A 118 19.09 -15.64 7.63
#